data_AF-A0A7V9AL60-F1
#
_entry.id   AF-A0A7V9AL60-F1
#
_cell.length_a   1.000
_cell.length_b   1.000
_cell.length_c   1.000
_cell.angle_alpha   90.00
_cell.angle_beta   90.00
_cell.angle_gamma   90.00
#
_symmetry.space_group_name_H-M   'P 1'
#
loop_
_entity.id
_entity.type
_entity.pdbx_description
1 polymer ?
#
loop_
_entity_poly.entity_id
_entity_poly.type
_entity_poly.pdbx_seq_one_letter_code
_entity_poly.pdbx_strand_id
1 'polypeptide(L)'
;MSVMSDMLPSDAAEQAAIQRIFREQPDLAAMIETAQAKAREVFAEPRFSLDTHGYDDWDPPLRLVVRADVPEEKFNATFLGYIHWLGAEPGIDLDRLSVFPMLHAVIGSHR
;
A
#
# COMPACT_ATOMS: atom_id res chain seq x y z
N MET A 1 -12.67 -15.76 -1.67
CA MET A 1 -12.82 -14.37 -2.16
C MET A 1 -11.42 -13.89 -2.50
N SER A 2 -11.22 -13.32 -3.70
CA SER A 2 -9.89 -12.92 -4.16
C SER A 2 -9.51 -11.60 -3.49
N VAL A 3 -8.44 -11.61 -2.67
CA VAL A 3 -7.91 -10.46 -1.90
C VAL A 3 -7.66 -9.24 -2.81
N MET A 4 -7.41 -9.48 -4.11
CA MET A 4 -7.07 -8.43 -5.07
C MET A 4 -8.23 -7.50 -5.44
N SER A 5 -9.49 -7.95 -5.36
CA SER A 5 -10.63 -7.12 -5.78
C SER A 5 -10.90 -5.93 -4.84
N ASP A 6 -10.54 -6.06 -3.55
CA ASP A 6 -10.71 -4.99 -2.57
C ASP A 6 -9.63 -3.90 -2.68
N MET A 7 -8.58 -4.13 -3.48
CA MET A 7 -7.40 -3.24 -3.58
C MET A 7 -7.47 -2.31 -4.79
N LEU A 8 -8.28 -2.68 -5.78
CA LEU A 8 -8.35 -1.99 -7.05
C LEU A 8 -9.14 -0.68 -6.90
N PRO A 9 -8.67 0.42 -7.51
CA PRO A 9 -9.38 1.69 -7.50
C PRO A 9 -10.72 1.55 -8.20
N SER A 10 -11.68 2.44 -7.90
CA SER A 10 -13.00 2.41 -8.55
C SER A 10 -12.96 2.88 -10.02
N ASP A 11 -11.88 3.51 -10.46
CA ASP A 11 -11.70 3.98 -11.83
C ASP A 11 -11.29 2.85 -12.78
N ALA A 12 -12.03 2.67 -13.88
CA ALA A 12 -11.84 1.55 -14.80
C ALA A 12 -10.51 1.62 -15.58
N ALA A 13 -10.00 2.82 -15.88
CA ALA A 13 -8.74 2.97 -16.59
C ALA A 13 -7.56 2.61 -15.68
N GLU A 14 -7.62 3.03 -14.42
CA GLU A 14 -6.63 2.71 -13.40
C GLU A 14 -6.63 1.20 -13.06
N GLN A 15 -7.81 0.58 -12.96
CA GLN A 15 -7.92 -0.88 -12.82
C GLN A 15 -7.23 -1.63 -13.97
N ALA A 16 -7.46 -1.21 -15.22
CA ALA A 16 -6.85 -1.84 -16.39
C ALA A 16 -5.33 -1.66 -16.40
N ALA A 17 -4.83 -0.50 -15.98
CA ALA A 17 -3.40 -0.22 -15.85
C ALA A 17 -2.74 -1.14 -14.80
N ILE A 18 -3.34 -1.26 -13.61
CA ILE A 18 -2.83 -2.12 -12.53
C ILE A 18 -2.85 -3.59 -12.96
N GLN A 19 -3.93 -4.05 -13.58
CA GLN A 19 -4.02 -5.42 -14.11
C GLN A 19 -2.96 -5.70 -15.18
N ARG A 20 -2.66 -4.72 -16.04
CA ARG A 20 -1.57 -4.83 -17.02
C ARG A 20 -0.22 -4.95 -16.31
N ILE A 21 0.05 -4.10 -15.31
CA ILE A 21 1.27 -4.15 -14.51
C ILE A 21 1.44 -5.54 -13.86
N PHE A 22 0.39 -6.10 -13.26
CA PHE A 22 0.47 -7.43 -12.65
C PHE A 22 0.72 -8.57 -13.64
N ARG A 23 0.22 -8.45 -14.86
CA ARG A 23 0.51 -9.41 -15.92
C ARG A 23 1.95 -9.30 -16.43
N GLU A 24 2.49 -8.09 -16.51
CA GLU A 24 3.84 -7.81 -17.02
C GLU A 24 4.93 -7.98 -15.95
N GLN A 25 4.58 -7.81 -14.68
CA GLN A 25 5.48 -7.83 -13.52
C GLN A 25 4.88 -8.70 -12.40
N PRO A 26 4.88 -10.04 -12.55
CA PRO A 26 4.30 -10.94 -11.56
C PRO A 26 5.05 -10.91 -10.21
N ASP A 27 6.33 -10.54 -10.23
CA ASP A 27 7.15 -10.31 -9.04
C ASP A 27 6.64 -9.12 -8.22
N LEU A 28 6.13 -8.06 -8.87
CA LEU A 28 5.54 -6.91 -8.19
C LEU A 28 4.23 -7.27 -7.46
N ALA A 29 3.44 -8.20 -8.01
CA ALA A 29 2.27 -8.71 -7.29
C ALA A 29 2.69 -9.45 -6.01
N ALA A 30 3.73 -10.28 -6.07
CA ALA A 30 4.27 -10.97 -4.88
C ALA A 30 4.86 -10.00 -3.84
N MET A 31 5.51 -8.91 -4.28
CA MET A 31 5.98 -7.83 -3.39
C MET A 31 4.82 -7.20 -2.62
N ILE A 32 3.71 -6.88 -3.31
CA ILE A 32 2.52 -6.29 -2.68
C ILE A 32 1.90 -7.26 -1.69
N GLU A 33 1.75 -8.53 -2.06
CA GLU A 33 1.20 -9.55 -1.16
C GLU A 33 2.03 -9.66 0.13
N THR A 34 3.36 -9.64 0.00
CA THR A 34 4.31 -9.66 1.13
C THR A 34 4.15 -8.42 2.00
N ALA A 35 4.14 -7.23 1.39
CA ALA A 35 3.95 -5.97 2.09
C ALA A 35 2.61 -5.94 2.86
N GLN A 36 1.53 -6.41 2.22
CA GLN A 36 0.21 -6.47 2.85
C GLN A 36 0.12 -7.50 3.97
N ALA A 37 0.73 -8.67 3.80
CA ALA A 37 0.81 -9.68 4.86
C ALA A 37 1.47 -9.06 6.09
N LYS A 38 2.60 -8.35 5.91
CA LYS A 38 3.26 -7.66 7.00
C LYS A 38 2.41 -6.55 7.60
N ALA A 39 1.77 -5.72 6.77
CA ALA A 39 0.89 -4.66 7.26
C ALA A 39 -0.25 -5.22 8.12
N ARG A 40 -0.80 -6.40 7.80
CA ARG A 40 -1.85 -7.07 8.60
C ARG A 40 -1.33 -7.60 9.95
N GLU A 41 -0.04 -7.87 10.08
CA GLU A 41 0.58 -8.21 11.37
C GLU A 41 0.81 -6.96 12.24
N VAL A 42 1.13 -5.84 11.59
CA VAL A 42 1.59 -4.60 12.25
C VAL A 42 0.43 -3.70 12.64
N PHE A 43 -0.60 -3.62 11.79
CA PHE A 43 -1.73 -2.73 11.94
C PHE A 43 -3.00 -3.50 12.27
N ALA A 44 -3.85 -2.93 13.13
CA ALA A 44 -5.19 -3.45 13.33
C ALA A 44 -6.05 -3.09 12.09
N GLU A 45 -6.53 -4.12 11.38
CA GLU A 45 -7.44 -3.99 10.23
C GLU A 45 -6.97 -3.03 9.12
N PRO A 46 -5.76 -3.21 8.55
CA PRO A 46 -5.30 -2.33 7.49
C PRO A 46 -6.18 -2.48 6.25
N ARG A 47 -6.47 -1.35 5.61
CA ARG A 47 -7.07 -1.31 4.27
C ARG A 47 -6.03 -0.88 3.27
N PHE A 48 -6.16 -1.40 2.05
CA PHE A 48 -5.19 -1.19 0.99
C PHE A 48 -5.87 -0.54 -0.19
N SER A 49 -5.19 0.40 -0.84
CA SER A 49 -5.53 0.84 -2.19
C SER A 49 -4.28 0.91 -3.04
N LEU A 50 -4.44 0.59 -4.32
CA LEU A 50 -3.39 0.73 -5.31
C LEU A 50 -3.72 1.89 -6.25
N ASP A 51 -2.71 2.70 -6.54
CA ASP A 51 -2.82 3.76 -7.54
C ASP A 51 -1.57 3.84 -8.41
N THR A 52 -1.76 4.34 -9.64
CA THR A 52 -0.70 4.55 -10.64
C THR A 52 -0.54 6.03 -10.97
N HIS A 53 -1.05 6.93 -10.12
CA HIS A 53 -1.37 8.32 -10.44
C HIS A 53 -0.15 9.26 -10.60
N GLY A 54 0.95 8.75 -11.16
CA GLY A 54 2.21 9.45 -11.37
C GLY A 54 2.94 9.06 -12.67
N TYR A 55 2.25 8.73 -13.76
CA TYR A 55 2.89 8.72 -15.10
C TYR A 55 3.10 10.16 -15.60
N ASP A 56 3.93 10.92 -14.88
CA ASP A 56 4.73 12.03 -15.41
C ASP A 56 6.18 11.78 -14.95
N ASP A 57 6.91 11.08 -15.82
CA ASP A 57 8.36 10.90 -15.95
C ASP A 57 9.26 10.50 -14.76
N TRP A 58 8.86 10.57 -13.50
CA TRP A 58 9.72 10.11 -12.38
C TRP A 58 8.94 9.91 -11.05
N ASP A 59 8.52 8.68 -10.78
CA ASP A 59 8.33 8.07 -9.45
C ASP A 59 7.81 6.62 -9.65
N PRO A 60 7.90 5.70 -8.66
CA PRO A 60 7.66 4.27 -8.83
C PRO A 60 6.33 3.92 -9.52
N PRO A 61 6.29 2.84 -10.32
CA PRO A 61 5.15 2.51 -11.19
C PRO A 61 3.87 2.17 -10.42
N LEU A 62 3.96 1.81 -9.14
CA LEU A 62 2.81 1.40 -8.35
C LEU A 62 2.93 1.83 -6.89
N ARG A 63 1.86 2.45 -6.38
CA ARG A 63 1.76 2.91 -5.01
C ARG A 63 0.82 2.01 -4.24
N LEU A 64 1.28 1.53 -3.08
CA LEU A 64 0.47 0.83 -2.10
C LEU A 64 0.16 1.76 -0.95
N VAL A 65 -1.08 2.21 -0.85
CA VAL A 65 -1.55 3.00 0.28
C VAL A 65 -2.02 2.05 1.37
N VAL A 66 -1.42 2.17 2.56
CA VAL A 66 -1.84 1.44 3.74
C VAL A 66 -2.61 2.39 4.65
N ARG A 67 -3.90 2.11 4.82
CA ARG A 67 -4.79 2.80 5.75
C ARG A 67 -4.85 1.97 7.02
N ALA A 68 -4.51 2.55 8.15
CA ALA A 68 -4.59 1.87 9.44
C ALA A 68 -5.24 2.79 10.47
N ASP A 69 -6.15 2.24 11.27
CA ASP A 69 -6.77 2.95 12.38
C ASP A 69 -5.87 2.82 13.61
N VAL A 70 -4.90 3.74 13.72
CA VAL A 70 -3.94 3.79 14.82
C VAL A 70 -3.97 5.19 15.41
N PRO A 71 -3.91 5.34 16.75
CA PRO A 71 -3.69 6.64 17.37
C PRO A 71 -2.47 7.35 16.77
N GLU A 72 -2.62 8.63 16.43
CA GLU A 72 -1.58 9.44 15.77
C GLU A 72 -0.22 9.35 16.48
N GLU A 73 -0.24 9.38 17.81
CA GLU A 73 0.95 9.28 18.68
C GLU A 73 1.77 8.00 18.45
N LYS A 74 1.12 6.90 18.04
CA LYS A 74 1.78 5.60 17.78
C LYS A 74 1.97 5.34 16.30
N PHE A 75 1.18 5.99 15.44
CA PHE A 75 1.18 5.71 14.01
C PHE A 75 2.55 5.93 13.38
N ASN A 76 3.22 7.07 13.64
CA ASN A 76 4.50 7.38 13.02
C ASN A 76 5.60 6.36 13.39
N ALA A 77 5.67 5.95 14.66
CA ALA A 77 6.65 4.96 15.10
C ALA A 77 6.37 3.58 14.50
N THR A 78 5.11 3.15 14.49
CA THR A 78 4.70 1.87 13.91
C THR A 78 4.93 1.83 12.39
N PHE A 79 4.56 2.91 11.69
CA PHE A 79 4.73 3.03 10.24
C PHE A 79 6.21 3.10 9.85
N LEU A 80 7.04 3.84 10.60
CA LEU A 80 8.48 3.86 10.38
C LEU A 80 9.11 2.46 10.56
N GLY A 81 8.69 1.72 11.59
CA GLY A 81 9.13 0.33 11.79
C GLY A 81 8.74 -0.58 10.63
N TYR A 82 7.55 -0.39 10.07
CA TYR A 82 7.09 -1.11 8.88
C TYR A 82 7.89 -0.77 7.62
N ILE A 83 8.17 0.52 7.36
CA ILE A 83 8.98 0.95 6.22
C ILE A 83 10.43 0.45 6.33
N HIS A 84 11.02 0.50 7.54
CA HIS A 84 12.35 -0.08 7.77
C HIS A 84 12.39 -1.58 7.52
N TRP A 85 11.33 -2.31 7.91
CA TRP A 85 11.24 -3.73 7.59
C TRP A 85 11.14 -3.97 6.08
N LEU A 86 10.30 -3.20 5.37
CA LEU A 86 10.17 -3.32 3.91
C LEU A 86 11.50 -3.10 3.19
N GLY A 87 12.29 -2.09 3.60
CA GLY A 87 13.60 -1.81 3.01
C GLY A 87 14.69 -2.85 3.34
N ALA A 88 14.43 -3.74 4.29
CA ALA A 88 15.33 -4.83 4.68
C ALA A 88 14.86 -6.21 4.17
N GLU A 89 13.62 -6.33 3.73
CA GLU A 89 13.03 -7.61 3.33
C GLU A 89 13.55 -8.06 1.95
N PRO A 90 14.13 -9.27 1.86
CA PRO A 90 14.61 -9.79 0.58
C PRO A 90 13.47 -9.88 -0.45
N GLY A 91 13.69 -9.29 -1.62
CA GLY A 91 12.73 -9.32 -2.71
C GLY A 91 11.72 -8.18 -2.72
N ILE A 92 11.78 -7.25 -1.76
CA ILE A 92 11.06 -5.97 -1.86
C ILE A 92 11.98 -4.91 -2.44
N ASP A 93 11.52 -4.26 -3.50
CA ASP A 93 12.19 -3.15 -4.15
C ASP A 93 11.35 -1.87 -4.00
N LEU A 94 11.80 -0.97 -3.12
CA LEU A 94 11.11 0.29 -2.82
C LEU A 94 11.21 1.31 -3.96
N ASP A 95 12.15 1.14 -4.90
CA ASP A 95 12.21 1.95 -6.11
C ASP A 95 11.11 1.56 -7.11
N ARG A 96 10.50 0.38 -6.93
CA ARG A 96 9.39 -0.13 -7.76
C ARG A 96 8.04 -0.10 -7.05
N LEU A 97 8.03 -0.25 -5.73
CA LEU A 97 6.85 -0.22 -4.89
C LEU A 97 6.98 0.86 -3.83
N SER A 98 6.27 1.98 -4.02
CA SER A 98 6.17 2.97 -2.95
C SER A 98 5.01 2.67 -2.03
N VAL A 99 5.26 2.81 -0.72
CA VAL A 99 4.26 2.54 0.32
C VAL A 99 3.97 3.82 1.09
N PHE A 100 2.71 4.26 1.05
CA PHE A 100 2.29 5.53 1.65
C PHE A 100 1.39 5.30 2.86
N PRO A 101 1.61 6.08 3.95
CA PRO A 101 0.68 6.11 5.05
C PRO A 101 -0.55 6.92 4.66
N MET A 102 -1.73 6.47 5.06
CA MET A 102 -2.91 7.33 5.10
C MET A 102 -3.52 7.27 6.50
N LEU A 103 -3.28 8.34 7.27
CA LEU A 103 -3.94 8.57 8.55
C LEU A 103 -5.41 8.90 8.29
N HIS A 104 -6.32 8.11 8.86
CA HIS A 104 -7.65 8.63 9.10
C HIS A 104 -7.50 9.63 10.24
N ALA A 105 -7.67 10.92 9.97
CA ALA A 105 -8.04 11.82 11.03
C ALA A 105 -9.35 11.24 11.59
N VAL A 106 -9.29 10.57 12.74
CA VAL A 106 -10.48 10.37 13.53
C VAL A 106 -10.93 11.79 13.84
N ILE A 107 -11.81 12.33 13.00
CA ILE A 107 -12.59 13.51 13.31
C ILE A 107 -13.40 13.03 14.49
N GLY A 108 -12.86 13.23 15.68
CA GLY A 108 -13.56 13.04 16.92
C GLY A 108 -14.79 13.90 16.80
N SER A 109 -15.94 13.25 16.64
CA SER A 109 -17.22 13.76 17.09
C SER A 109 -17.01 14.19 18.54
N HIS A 110 -16.69 15.46 18.76
CA HIS A 110 -16.83 16.10 20.04
C HIS A 110 -18.29 15.89 20.44
N ARG A 111 -18.51 14.96 21.37
CA ARG A 111 -19.72 14.90 22.17
C ARG A 111 -19.68 16.03 23.19
#